data_AF-A0A8S2FXZ3-F1
#
_entry.id   AF-A0A8S2FXZ3-F1
#
_cell.length_a   1.000
_cell.length_b   1.000
_cell.length_c   1.000
_cell.angle_alpha   90.00
_cell.angle_beta   90.00
_cell.angle_gamma   90.00
#
_symmetry.space_group_name_H-M   'P 1'
#
loop_
_entity.id
_entity.type
_entity.pdbx_description
1 polymer ?
#
loop_
_entity_poly.entity_id
_entity_poly.type
_entity_poly.pdbx_seq_one_letter_code
_entity_poly.pdbx_strand_id
1 'polypeptide(L)'
;YILPAFFRLIQYLQQTDRDYAIILRTMGDDSVNFLYNAQRVLANEHPNFTFEKLIPVSLIPGKIRRTGTLEGKDEKITLELPKVDDNDELMEIDDEFQINDKLKQFDGIHGIKDDFNYWCNNQYLYSSSKPIWFDPEKDVDVHHILFDDNFRVIDPYDSIVDIRVMNHNTHQCKTVPFEHYSKLENVFAVQADLLKILENENYFVEKIEECERNLDKLLNNVEILNQIRQ
;
A
#
# COMPACT_ATOMS: atom_id res chain seq x y z
N TYR A 1 -13.74 -9.14 -9.89
CA TYR A 1 -14.83 -9.20 -8.89
C TYR A 1 -14.31 -8.63 -7.58
N ILE A 2 -15.05 -7.75 -6.92
CA ILE A 2 -14.67 -7.12 -5.65
C ILE A 2 -15.39 -7.86 -4.52
N LEU A 3 -14.68 -8.25 -3.47
CA LEU A 3 -15.25 -9.03 -2.37
C LEU A 3 -16.15 -8.14 -1.48
N PRO A 4 -17.31 -8.63 -1.00
CA PRO A 4 -18.21 -7.87 -0.11
C PRO A 4 -17.52 -7.27 1.12
N ALA A 5 -16.57 -8.00 1.72
CA ALA A 5 -15.81 -7.55 2.88
C ALA A 5 -15.04 -6.23 2.63
N PHE A 6 -14.66 -5.94 1.38
CA PHE A 6 -14.03 -4.66 1.03
C PHE A 6 -15.00 -3.48 1.20
N PHE A 7 -16.26 -3.63 0.77
CA PHE A 7 -17.26 -2.59 0.96
C PHE A 7 -17.69 -2.46 2.43
N ARG A 8 -17.70 -3.58 3.17
CA ARG A 8 -17.89 -3.59 4.62
C ARG A 8 -16.79 -2.78 5.33
N LEU A 9 -15.53 -2.93 4.91
CA LEU A 9 -14.43 -2.10 5.41
C LEU A 9 -14.71 -0.61 5.19
N ILE A 10 -15.12 -0.21 4.00
CA ILE A 10 -15.42 1.20 3.71
C ILE A 10 -16.53 1.74 4.63
N GLN A 11 -17.60 0.97 4.84
CA GLN A 11 -18.66 1.34 5.77
C GLN A 11 -18.14 1.54 7.20
N TYR A 12 -17.30 0.61 7.68
CA TYR A 12 -16.67 0.73 8.98
C TYR A 12 -15.82 2.01 9.10
N LEU A 13 -14.99 2.31 8.10
CA LEU A 13 -14.16 3.52 8.09
C LEU A 13 -15.00 4.81 8.10
N GLN A 14 -16.13 4.85 7.38
CA GLN A 14 -17.08 5.97 7.44
C GLN A 14 -17.74 6.12 8.83
N GLN A 15 -18.17 4.99 9.42
CA GLN A 15 -18.87 4.96 10.72
C GLN A 15 -17.97 5.33 11.89
N THR A 16 -16.68 5.04 11.78
CA THR A 16 -15.66 5.34 12.79
C THR A 16 -15.00 6.70 12.57
N ASP A 17 -15.46 7.46 11.57
CA ASP A 17 -14.99 8.81 11.23
C ASP A 17 -13.47 8.90 11.11
N ARG A 18 -12.87 7.90 10.47
CA ARG A 18 -11.41 7.83 10.28
C ARG A 18 -11.01 8.62 9.03
N ASP A 19 -9.83 9.22 9.08
CA ASP A 19 -9.15 9.72 7.89
C ASP A 19 -8.45 8.53 7.20
N TYR A 20 -8.73 8.34 5.90
CA TYR A 20 -8.17 7.23 5.14
C TYR A 20 -8.10 7.52 3.64
N ALA A 21 -7.19 6.83 2.98
CA ALA A 21 -7.20 6.64 1.54
C ALA A 21 -7.11 5.14 1.23
N ILE A 22 -7.77 4.71 0.16
CA ILE A 22 -7.66 3.34 -0.35
C ILE A 22 -6.91 3.39 -1.67
N ILE A 23 -5.78 2.71 -1.74
CA ILE A 23 -4.96 2.65 -2.95
C ILE A 23 -4.94 1.21 -3.44
N LEU A 24 -5.58 0.95 -4.57
CA LEU A 24 -5.48 -0.32 -5.26
C LEU A 24 -4.11 -0.42 -5.95
N ARG A 25 -3.21 -1.19 -5.34
CA ARG A 25 -1.87 -1.49 -5.85
C ARG A 25 -1.87 -2.77 -6.67
N THR A 26 -1.61 -2.69 -7.97
CA THR A 26 -1.59 -3.86 -8.87
C THR A 26 -0.31 -3.91 -9.70
N MET A 27 0.21 -5.12 -9.94
CA MET A 27 1.26 -5.35 -10.94
C MET A 27 0.70 -5.37 -12.37
N GLY A 28 -0.62 -5.59 -12.52
CA GLY A 28 -1.32 -5.73 -13.80
C GLY A 28 -2.08 -4.46 -14.24
N ASP A 29 -3.06 -4.63 -15.14
CA ASP A 29 -3.86 -3.54 -15.71
C ASP A 29 -5.32 -3.50 -15.18
N ASP A 30 -5.63 -4.32 -14.18
CA ASP A 30 -7.02 -4.51 -13.69
C ASP A 30 -7.58 -3.33 -12.90
N SER A 31 -6.75 -2.32 -12.58
CA SER A 31 -7.13 -1.23 -11.69
C SER A 31 -8.27 -0.37 -12.23
N VAL A 32 -8.30 -0.07 -13.53
CA VAL A 32 -9.36 0.75 -14.13
C VAL A 32 -10.74 0.10 -13.97
N ASN A 33 -10.83 -1.20 -14.26
CA ASN A 33 -12.08 -1.95 -14.11
C ASN A 33 -12.53 -2.01 -12.65
N PHE A 34 -11.59 -2.19 -11.72
CA PHE A 34 -11.90 -2.14 -10.29
C PHE A 34 -12.47 -0.78 -9.89
N LEU A 35 -11.80 0.31 -10.26
CA LEU A 35 -12.17 1.67 -9.88
C LEU A 35 -13.57 2.04 -10.39
N TYR A 36 -13.88 1.68 -11.65
CA TYR A 36 -15.22 1.90 -12.20
C TYR A 36 -16.31 1.14 -11.43
N ASN A 37 -16.05 -0.13 -11.08
CA ASN A 37 -17.00 -0.92 -10.30
C ASN A 37 -17.16 -0.37 -8.87
N ALA A 38 -16.06 0.02 -8.23
CA ALA A 38 -16.08 0.63 -6.90
C ALA A 38 -16.90 1.92 -6.90
N GLN A 39 -16.70 2.80 -7.88
CA GLN A 39 -17.45 4.06 -8.02
C GLN A 39 -18.97 3.82 -8.06
N ARG A 40 -19.43 2.84 -8.85
CA ARG A 40 -20.86 2.52 -8.96
C ARG A 40 -21.46 1.99 -7.66
N VAL A 41 -20.74 1.11 -6.97
CA VAL A 41 -21.18 0.58 -5.66
C VAL A 41 -21.24 1.70 -4.62
N LEU A 42 -20.24 2.59 -4.61
CA LEU A 42 -20.18 3.77 -3.74
C LEU A 42 -21.25 4.82 -4.06
N ALA A 43 -21.71 4.88 -5.30
CA ALA A 43 -22.86 5.69 -5.72
C ALA A 43 -24.21 5.06 -5.35
N ASN A 44 -24.21 4.01 -4.50
CA ASN A 44 -25.40 3.29 -4.07
C ASN A 44 -26.19 2.62 -5.22
N GLU A 45 -25.53 2.27 -6.34
CA GLU A 45 -26.16 1.52 -7.43
C GLU A 45 -26.25 0.01 -7.13
N HIS A 46 -25.60 -0.47 -6.07
CA HIS A 46 -25.63 -1.88 -5.67
C HIS A 46 -26.60 -2.09 -4.49
N PRO A 47 -27.55 -3.05 -4.58
CA PRO A 47 -28.64 -3.17 -3.61
C PRO A 47 -28.19 -3.57 -2.18
N ASN A 48 -27.04 -4.24 -2.05
CA ASN A 48 -26.58 -4.76 -0.76
C ASN A 48 -25.64 -3.80 0.00
N PHE A 49 -25.27 -2.66 -0.59
CA PHE A 49 -24.36 -1.72 0.04
C PHE A 49 -24.97 -0.32 0.05
N THR A 50 -24.74 0.41 1.13
CA THR A 50 -25.17 1.78 1.28
C THR A 50 -24.08 2.58 1.97
N PHE A 51 -23.78 3.75 1.42
CA PHE A 51 -22.77 4.68 1.91
C PHE A 51 -23.41 6.03 2.17
N GLU A 52 -23.09 6.61 3.33
CA GLU A 52 -23.68 7.86 3.80
C GLU A 52 -22.93 9.08 3.24
N LYS A 53 -21.59 8.96 3.15
CA LYS A 53 -20.71 10.01 2.63
C LYS A 53 -20.25 9.64 1.22
N LEU A 54 -20.16 10.64 0.35
CA LEU A 54 -19.54 10.48 -0.97
C LEU A 54 -18.05 10.22 -0.78
N ILE A 55 -17.52 9.20 -1.46
CA ILE A 55 -16.09 8.89 -1.50
C ILE A 55 -15.61 9.15 -2.92
N PRO A 56 -14.67 10.07 -3.15
CA PRO A 56 -14.13 10.31 -4.48
C PRO A 56 -13.37 9.08 -4.97
N VAL A 57 -13.51 8.76 -6.26
CA VAL A 57 -12.78 7.67 -6.93
C VAL A 57 -12.07 8.25 -8.12
N SER A 58 -10.73 8.20 -8.11
CA SER A 58 -9.93 8.56 -9.27
C SER A 58 -9.96 7.42 -10.29
N LEU A 59 -10.49 7.67 -11.48
CA LEU A 59 -10.62 6.64 -12.54
C LEU A 59 -9.35 6.48 -13.38
N ILE A 60 -8.37 7.38 -13.23
CA ILE A 60 -7.10 7.35 -13.96
C ILE A 60 -6.01 6.89 -12.99
N PRO A 61 -5.50 5.66 -13.11
CA PRO A 61 -4.48 5.15 -12.20
C PRO A 61 -3.14 5.87 -12.37
N GLY A 62 -2.45 6.08 -11.25
CA GLY A 62 -1.03 6.41 -11.24
C GLY A 62 -0.15 5.19 -11.53
N LYS A 63 1.16 5.41 -11.51
CA LYS A 63 2.17 4.35 -11.66
C LYS A 63 3.31 4.55 -10.66
N ILE A 64 3.85 3.46 -10.14
CA ILE A 64 5.15 3.46 -9.49
C ILE A 64 6.10 2.68 -10.39
N ARG A 65 7.16 3.34 -10.85
CA ARG A 65 8.21 2.75 -11.68
C ARG A 65 9.50 2.60 -10.90
N ARG A 66 10.28 1.59 -11.27
CA ARG A 66 11.63 1.39 -10.76
C ARG A 66 12.62 1.35 -11.91
N THR A 67 13.77 1.99 -11.71
CA THR A 67 14.88 1.98 -12.66
C THR A 67 16.20 1.83 -11.91
N GLY A 68 17.26 1.44 -12.62
CA GLY A 68 18.57 1.16 -12.02
C GLY A 68 18.81 -0.34 -11.80
N THR A 69 19.84 -0.68 -11.04
CA THR A 69 20.21 -2.06 -10.71
C THR A 69 20.18 -2.27 -9.19
N LEU A 70 19.75 -3.45 -8.74
CA LEU A 70 19.75 -3.80 -7.31
C LEU A 70 21.16 -3.82 -6.69
N GLU A 71 22.19 -4.07 -7.48
CA GLU A 71 23.60 -4.10 -7.05
C GLU A 71 24.27 -2.71 -7.02
N GLY A 72 23.57 -1.65 -7.44
CA GLY A 72 24.11 -0.29 -7.55
C GLY A 72 23.31 0.70 -6.72
N LYS A 73 23.99 1.69 -6.13
CA LYS A 73 23.42 2.81 -5.36
C LYS A 73 22.54 3.78 -6.18
N ASP A 74 22.04 3.32 -7.33
CA ASP A 74 21.36 4.08 -8.37
C ASP A 74 19.92 3.60 -8.60
N GLU A 75 19.37 2.73 -7.73
CA GLU A 75 17.94 2.42 -7.76
C GLU A 75 17.14 3.73 -7.58
N LYS A 76 16.22 3.97 -8.51
CA LYS A 76 15.32 5.11 -8.49
C LYS A 76 13.88 4.63 -8.55
N ILE A 77 13.09 5.01 -7.54
CA ILE A 77 11.65 4.80 -7.49
C ILE A 77 10.97 6.11 -7.89
N THR A 78 10.00 6.05 -8.80
CA THR A 78 9.28 7.23 -9.28
C THR A 78 7.77 6.99 -9.22
N LEU A 79 7.05 7.91 -8.58
CA LEU A 79 5.59 7.97 -8.62
C LEU A 79 5.16 8.89 -9.76
N GLU A 80 4.31 8.38 -10.64
CA GLU A 80 3.70 9.11 -11.74
C GLU A 80 2.19 9.22 -11.49
N LEU A 81 1.67 10.44 -11.50
CA LEU A 81 0.24 10.72 -11.35
C LEU A 81 -0.27 11.57 -12.51
N PRO A 82 -1.51 11.37 -12.97
CA PRO A 82 -2.14 12.28 -13.92
C PRO A 82 -2.28 13.67 -13.29
N LYS A 83 -1.97 14.73 -14.03
CA LYS A 83 -2.26 16.10 -13.58
C LYS A 83 -3.76 16.35 -13.65
N VAL A 84 -4.29 17.05 -12.64
CA VAL A 84 -5.73 17.35 -12.51
C VAL A 84 -6.25 18.24 -13.64
N ASP A 85 -5.39 19.11 -14.19
CA ASP A 85 -5.78 20.14 -15.15
C ASP A 85 -5.47 19.80 -16.62
N ASP A 86 -4.71 18.73 -16.87
CA ASP A 86 -4.32 18.33 -18.23
C ASP A 86 -4.13 16.80 -18.31
N ASN A 87 -5.00 16.15 -19.08
CA ASN A 87 -5.08 14.68 -19.14
C ASN A 87 -3.83 14.04 -19.80
N ASP A 88 -2.99 14.83 -20.47
CA ASP A 88 -1.82 14.34 -21.21
C ASP A 88 -0.48 14.58 -20.47
N GLU A 89 -0.46 15.36 -19.38
CA GLU A 89 0.75 15.58 -18.58
C GLU A 89 0.75 14.79 -17.27
N LEU A 90 1.90 14.17 -16.97
CA LEU A 90 2.13 13.46 -15.73
C LEU A 90 2.91 14.34 -14.74
N MET A 91 2.51 14.29 -13.47
CA MET A 91 3.36 14.68 -12.35
C MET A 91 4.27 13.51 -12.02
N GLU A 92 5.58 13.72 -12.06
CA GLU A 92 6.58 12.74 -11.64
C GLU A 92 7.22 13.20 -10.33
N ILE A 93 7.28 12.29 -9.36
CA ILE A 93 7.95 12.50 -8.07
C ILE A 93 8.95 11.36 -7.91
N ASP A 94 10.22 11.69 -7.77
CA ASP A 94 11.32 10.73 -7.69
C ASP A 94 12.12 10.78 -6.38
N ASP A 95 11.74 11.66 -5.46
CA ASP A 95 12.20 11.65 -4.09
C ASP A 95 11.25 10.80 -3.23
N GLU A 96 11.78 9.76 -2.58
CA GLU A 96 10.97 8.82 -1.80
C GLU A 96 10.27 9.48 -0.60
N PHE A 97 10.82 10.57 -0.03
CA PHE A 97 10.13 11.32 1.03
C PHE A 97 8.92 12.06 0.48
N GLN A 98 9.07 12.73 -0.66
CA GLN A 98 7.96 13.38 -1.35
C GLN A 98 6.91 12.37 -1.85
N ILE A 99 7.32 11.17 -2.28
CA ILE A 99 6.39 10.09 -2.63
C ILE A 99 5.55 9.71 -1.40
N ASN A 100 6.20 9.45 -0.26
CA ASN A 100 5.50 9.13 0.98
C ASN A 100 4.51 10.24 1.39
N ASP A 101 4.97 11.49 1.42
CA ASP A 101 4.13 12.65 1.74
C ASP A 101 2.95 12.78 0.77
N LYS A 102 3.15 12.51 -0.52
CA LYS A 102 2.09 12.55 -1.52
C LYS A 102 1.05 11.46 -1.28
N LEU A 103 1.46 10.24 -0.95
CA LEU A 103 0.55 9.13 -0.68
C LEU A 103 -0.29 9.36 0.58
N LYS A 104 0.26 10.00 1.61
CA LYS A 104 -0.46 10.39 2.83
C LYS A 104 -1.52 11.46 2.59
N GLN A 105 -1.35 12.28 1.55
CA GLN A 105 -2.30 13.33 1.16
C GLN A 105 -3.42 12.82 0.25
N PHE A 106 -3.43 11.53 -0.11
CA PHE A 106 -4.54 10.99 -0.89
C PHE A 106 -5.84 11.03 -0.09
N ASP A 107 -6.94 11.20 -0.80
CA ASP A 107 -8.30 11.11 -0.27
C ASP A 107 -9.15 10.23 -1.19
N GLY A 108 -10.03 9.42 -0.62
CA GLY A 108 -10.88 8.49 -1.33
C GLY A 108 -10.13 7.28 -1.92
N ILE A 109 -10.52 6.85 -3.12
CA ILE A 109 -10.01 5.64 -3.76
C ILE A 109 -9.19 5.95 -5.02
N HIS A 110 -7.98 5.41 -5.06
CA HIS A 110 -7.03 5.56 -6.16
C HIS A 110 -6.55 4.20 -6.65
N GLY A 111 -6.11 4.14 -7.91
CA GLY A 111 -5.33 3.01 -8.43
C GLY A 111 -3.89 3.44 -8.67
N ILE A 112 -2.95 2.55 -8.36
CA ILE A 112 -1.55 2.69 -8.75
C ILE A 112 -1.08 1.36 -9.34
N LYS A 113 -0.50 1.42 -10.54
CA LYS A 113 0.17 0.28 -11.15
C LYS A 113 1.64 0.25 -10.75
N ASP A 114 2.05 -0.82 -10.08
CA ASP A 114 3.44 -1.10 -9.72
C ASP A 114 4.21 -1.76 -10.88
N ASP A 115 5.53 -1.71 -10.81
CA ASP A 115 6.43 -2.12 -11.89
C ASP A 115 6.68 -3.63 -11.94
N PHE A 116 5.74 -4.36 -12.54
CA PHE A 116 5.86 -5.81 -12.74
C PHE A 116 7.12 -6.20 -13.52
N ASN A 117 7.46 -5.43 -14.56
CA ASN A 117 8.60 -5.76 -15.43
C ASN A 117 9.91 -5.65 -14.65
N TYR A 118 10.06 -4.61 -13.82
CA TYR A 118 11.21 -4.49 -12.94
C TYR A 118 11.29 -5.65 -11.94
N TRP A 119 10.18 -6.00 -11.28
CA TRP A 119 10.14 -7.13 -10.34
C TRP A 119 10.54 -8.46 -11.00
N CYS A 120 9.99 -8.74 -12.18
CA CYS A 120 10.29 -9.95 -12.97
C CYS A 120 11.77 -10.00 -13.41
N ASN A 121 12.31 -8.89 -13.94
CA ASN A 121 13.70 -8.81 -14.38
C ASN A 121 14.70 -8.97 -13.24
N ASN A 122 14.28 -8.70 -12.01
CA ASN A 122 15.06 -8.88 -10.79
C ASN A 122 14.71 -10.20 -10.07
N GLN A 123 14.27 -11.21 -10.83
CA GLN A 123 14.02 -12.57 -10.33
C GLN A 123 13.00 -12.63 -9.19
N TYR A 124 12.02 -11.72 -9.21
CA TYR A 124 10.97 -11.62 -8.20
C TYR A 124 11.47 -11.35 -6.77
N LEU A 125 12.69 -10.82 -6.63
CA LEU A 125 13.22 -10.44 -5.32
C LEU A 125 12.33 -9.39 -4.65
N TYR A 126 12.01 -9.59 -3.38
CA TYR A 126 11.11 -8.75 -2.59
C TYR A 126 11.50 -7.27 -2.61
N SER A 127 12.80 -6.96 -2.59
CA SER A 127 13.31 -5.57 -2.62
C SER A 127 13.06 -4.85 -3.95
N SER A 128 12.65 -5.57 -5.00
CA SER A 128 12.28 -5.02 -6.31
C SER A 128 10.75 -4.97 -6.53
N SER A 129 9.96 -5.30 -5.52
CA SER A 129 8.50 -5.42 -5.58
C SER A 129 7.78 -4.11 -5.17
N LYS A 130 6.52 -4.19 -4.69
CA LYS A 130 5.71 -3.00 -4.34
C LYS A 130 6.31 -2.28 -3.13
N PRO A 131 6.81 -1.04 -3.27
CA PRO A 131 7.32 -0.30 -2.13
C PRO A 131 6.19 0.13 -1.20
N ILE A 132 6.43 -0.02 0.10
CA ILE A 132 5.70 0.62 1.20
C ILE A 132 6.71 1.40 2.04
N TRP A 133 6.40 2.65 2.37
CA TRP A 133 7.28 3.51 3.14
C TRP A 133 6.84 3.55 4.59
N PHE A 134 7.81 3.55 5.49
CA PHE A 134 7.61 3.68 6.92
C PHE A 134 8.61 4.68 7.49
N ASP A 135 8.10 5.77 8.04
CA ASP A 135 8.84 6.79 8.77
C ASP A 135 8.68 6.60 10.28
N PRO A 136 9.61 5.91 10.96
CA PRO A 136 9.48 5.64 12.39
C PRO A 136 9.60 6.90 13.28
N GLU A 137 9.89 8.08 12.72
CA GLU A 137 9.98 9.34 13.45
C GLU A 137 8.75 10.24 13.23
N LYS A 138 8.04 10.10 12.11
CA LYS A 138 6.90 10.95 11.75
C LYS A 138 5.58 10.22 11.49
N ASP A 139 5.59 8.91 11.22
CA ASP A 139 4.38 8.10 10.99
C ASP A 139 3.75 7.66 12.31
N VAL A 140 3.44 8.64 13.15
CA VAL A 140 2.66 8.41 14.39
C VAL A 140 1.16 8.46 14.12
N ASP A 141 0.72 9.21 13.10
CA ASP A 141 -0.69 9.46 12.80
C ASP A 141 -1.14 8.87 11.46
N VAL A 142 -0.24 8.28 10.67
CA VAL A 142 -0.56 7.62 9.39
C VAL A 142 0.08 6.25 9.33
N HIS A 143 -0.70 5.23 8.96
CA HIS A 143 -0.24 3.85 8.85
C HIS A 143 -0.54 3.28 7.47
N HIS A 144 0.49 3.01 6.68
CA HIS A 144 0.35 2.28 5.43
C HIS A 144 0.20 0.77 5.71
N ILE A 145 -0.92 0.18 5.26
CA ILE A 145 -1.21 -1.25 5.37
C ILE A 145 -1.51 -1.80 3.98
N LEU A 146 -0.75 -2.81 3.56
CA LEU A 146 -0.92 -3.46 2.26
C LEU A 146 -1.50 -4.87 2.44
N PHE A 147 -2.61 -5.16 1.76
CA PHE A 147 -3.23 -6.48 1.69
C PHE A 147 -2.91 -7.12 0.34
N ASP A 148 -2.27 -8.30 0.37
CA ASP A 148 -1.95 -9.02 -0.87
C ASP A 148 -1.79 -10.52 -0.59
N ASP A 149 -2.35 -11.36 -1.46
CA ASP A 149 -2.28 -12.82 -1.33
C ASP A 149 -0.92 -13.39 -1.76
N ASN A 150 -0.02 -12.58 -2.33
CA ASN A 150 1.38 -12.90 -2.65
C ASN A 150 2.40 -12.32 -1.64
N PHE A 151 1.97 -11.78 -0.50
CA PHE A 151 2.91 -11.46 0.57
C PHE A 151 3.40 -12.74 1.26
N ARG A 152 4.72 -12.92 1.36
CA ARG A 152 5.36 -14.08 2.01
C ARG A 152 6.51 -13.62 2.91
N VAL A 153 6.67 -14.29 4.05
CA VAL A 153 7.77 -14.04 5.01
C VAL A 153 8.83 -15.14 5.01
N ILE A 154 8.69 -16.13 4.12
CA ILE A 154 9.53 -17.34 4.10
C ILE A 154 10.48 -17.40 2.91
N ASP A 155 10.16 -16.71 1.81
CA ASP A 155 10.95 -16.73 0.58
C ASP A 155 11.17 -15.30 0.07
N PRO A 156 12.42 -14.79 0.04
CA PRO A 156 12.71 -13.47 -0.49
C PRO A 156 12.49 -13.34 -2.00
N TYR A 157 12.41 -14.44 -2.75
CA TYR A 157 12.20 -14.42 -4.20
C TYR A 157 10.73 -14.63 -4.60
N ASP A 158 9.81 -14.66 -3.62
CA ASP A 158 8.37 -14.80 -3.86
C ASP A 158 7.56 -13.99 -2.84
N SER A 159 7.97 -12.74 -2.60
CA SER A 159 7.22 -11.81 -1.75
C SER A 159 7.02 -10.47 -2.44
N ILE A 160 5.77 -10.03 -2.50
CA ILE A 160 5.36 -8.90 -3.33
C ILE A 160 5.50 -7.51 -2.68
N VAL A 161 6.12 -7.44 -1.49
CA VAL A 161 6.26 -6.18 -0.74
C VAL A 161 7.73 -5.85 -0.43
N ASP A 162 8.14 -4.62 -0.76
CA ASP A 162 9.40 -3.99 -0.35
C ASP A 162 9.10 -2.99 0.77
N ILE A 163 9.39 -3.34 2.02
CA ILE A 163 9.22 -2.44 3.16
C ILE A 163 10.44 -1.54 3.25
N ARG A 164 10.24 -0.23 3.10
CA ARG A 164 11.31 0.77 3.05
C ARG A 164 11.24 1.69 4.27
N VAL A 165 12.30 1.69 5.06
CA VAL A 165 12.42 2.51 6.27
C VAL A 165 13.13 3.82 5.93
N MET A 166 12.52 4.92 6.33
CA MET A 166 13.01 6.27 6.06
C MET A 166 13.99 6.73 7.13
N ASN A 167 15.07 7.40 6.71
CA ASN A 167 16.07 7.98 7.59
C ASN A 167 16.31 9.46 7.26
N HIS A 168 15.84 10.35 8.13
CA HIS A 168 15.96 11.81 7.95
C HIS A 168 17.40 12.31 8.03
N ASN A 169 18.29 11.64 8.78
CA ASN A 169 19.68 12.07 8.92
C ASN A 169 20.47 11.90 7.63
N THR A 170 20.18 10.83 6.87
CA THR A 170 20.84 10.53 5.59
C THR A 170 20.00 10.94 4.39
N HIS A 171 18.72 11.29 4.60
CA HIS A 171 17.72 11.50 3.55
C HIS A 171 17.67 10.32 2.57
N GLN A 172 17.58 9.10 3.13
CA GLN A 172 17.54 7.85 2.36
C GLN A 172 16.44 6.95 2.89
N CYS A 173 15.86 6.17 1.99
CA CYS A 173 14.99 5.05 2.32
C CYS A 173 15.75 3.76 2.06
N LYS A 174 15.67 2.79 2.99
CA LYS A 174 16.32 1.49 2.85
C LYS A 174 15.31 0.38 2.95
N THR A 175 15.43 -0.62 2.07
CA THR A 175 14.73 -1.89 2.21
C THR A 175 15.09 -2.55 3.54
N VAL A 176 14.08 -3.01 4.28
CA VAL A 176 14.27 -3.82 5.48
C VAL A 176 14.85 -5.18 5.10
N PRO A 177 15.90 -5.68 5.81
CA PRO A 177 16.41 -7.03 5.62
C PRO A 177 15.32 -8.10 5.78
N PHE A 178 15.29 -9.08 4.86
CA PHE A 178 14.22 -10.07 4.78
C PHE A 178 14.06 -10.90 6.06
N GLU A 179 15.13 -11.14 6.82
CA GLU A 179 15.08 -11.83 8.10
C GLU A 179 14.16 -11.17 9.15
N HIS A 180 13.77 -9.90 8.93
CA HIS A 180 12.85 -9.16 9.78
C HIS A 180 11.40 -9.16 9.28
N TYR A 181 11.11 -9.68 8.09
CA TYR A 181 9.76 -9.64 7.50
C TYR A 181 8.71 -10.33 8.37
N SER A 182 9.06 -11.44 9.03
CA SER A 182 8.15 -12.12 9.97
C SER A 182 7.73 -11.25 11.16
N LYS A 183 8.54 -10.26 11.55
CA LYS A 183 8.21 -9.29 12.61
C LYS A 183 7.34 -8.14 12.11
N LEU A 184 7.23 -7.97 10.79
CA LEU A 184 6.51 -6.87 10.12
C LEU A 184 5.22 -7.33 9.44
N GLU A 185 4.98 -8.64 9.38
CA GLU A 185 3.71 -9.24 9.01
C GLU A 185 2.61 -8.85 10.00
N ASN A 186 1.43 -8.52 9.48
CA ASN A 186 0.33 -7.91 10.23
C ASN A 186 0.78 -6.65 10.99
N VAL A 187 1.78 -5.93 10.47
CA VAL A 187 2.05 -4.52 10.77
C VAL A 187 1.80 -3.74 9.49
N PHE A 188 2.69 -3.88 8.50
CA PHE A 188 2.65 -3.12 7.25
C PHE A 188 2.05 -3.92 6.09
N ALA A 189 2.10 -5.24 6.17
CA ALA A 189 1.61 -6.13 5.13
C ALA A 189 0.84 -7.32 5.73
N VAL A 190 -0.29 -7.66 5.11
CA VAL A 190 -1.14 -8.78 5.49
C VAL A 190 -1.24 -9.73 4.31
N GLN A 191 -0.86 -10.99 4.53
CA GLN A 191 -1.13 -12.05 3.55
C GLN A 191 -2.64 -12.29 3.51
N ALA A 192 -3.28 -11.82 2.43
CA ALA A 192 -4.73 -11.92 2.29
C ALA A 192 -5.16 -13.39 2.11
N ASP A 193 -6.14 -13.83 2.90
CA ASP A 193 -6.66 -15.20 2.87
C ASP A 193 -8.08 -15.19 2.31
N LEU A 194 -8.22 -15.57 1.04
CA LEU A 194 -9.49 -15.50 0.31
C LEU A 194 -10.61 -16.30 0.99
N LEU A 195 -10.30 -17.46 1.58
CA LEU A 195 -11.32 -18.27 2.25
C LEU A 195 -11.81 -17.56 3.51
N LYS A 196 -10.89 -17.01 4.32
CA LYS A 196 -11.29 -16.24 5.51
C LYS A 196 -12.05 -14.96 5.17
N ILE A 197 -11.69 -14.30 4.07
CA ILE A 197 -12.42 -13.10 3.61
C ILE A 197 -13.87 -13.46 3.21
N LEU A 198 -14.08 -14.64 2.63
CA LEU A 198 -15.43 -15.11 2.27
C LEU A 198 -16.24 -15.52 3.50
N GLU A 199 -15.59 -16.08 4.52
CA GLU A 199 -16.24 -16.53 5.76
C GLU A 199 -16.52 -15.39 6.75
N ASN A 200 -15.70 -14.33 6.76
CA ASN A 200 -15.80 -13.21 7.68
C ASN A 200 -15.90 -11.87 6.94
N GLU A 201 -17.09 -11.27 6.96
CA GLU A 201 -17.34 -9.95 6.37
C GLU A 201 -16.50 -8.82 7.00
N ASN A 202 -16.06 -8.99 8.26
CA ASN A 202 -15.24 -8.02 8.98
C ASN A 202 -13.74 -8.32 8.89
N TYR A 203 -13.31 -9.28 8.06
CA TYR A 203 -11.90 -9.70 7.95
C TYR A 203 -10.93 -8.51 7.82
N PHE A 204 -11.19 -7.59 6.89
CA PHE A 204 -10.29 -6.46 6.66
C PHE A 204 -10.30 -5.47 7.85
N VAL A 205 -11.45 -5.28 8.50
CA VAL A 205 -11.56 -4.43 9.69
C VAL A 205 -10.70 -5.00 10.81
N GLU A 206 -10.90 -6.28 11.14
CA GLU A 206 -10.13 -6.96 12.18
C GLU A 206 -8.62 -6.93 11.90
N LYS A 207 -8.23 -7.05 10.62
CA LYS A 207 -6.83 -6.97 10.21
C LYS A 207 -6.23 -5.57 10.30
N ILE A 208 -6.98 -4.52 9.99
CA ILE A 208 -6.50 -3.14 10.20
C ILE A 208 -6.27 -2.89 11.69
N GLU A 209 -7.23 -3.24 12.53
CA GLU A 209 -7.09 -3.06 13.98
C GLU A 209 -5.93 -3.90 14.56
N GLU A 210 -5.70 -5.09 14.01
CA GLU A 210 -4.52 -5.90 14.35
C GLU A 210 -3.22 -5.19 13.96
N CYS A 211 -3.14 -4.67 12.73
CA CYS A 211 -1.99 -3.93 12.22
C CYS A 211 -1.66 -2.73 13.09
N GLU A 212 -2.67 -1.94 13.48
CA GLU A 212 -2.50 -0.77 14.33
C GLU A 212 -1.97 -1.12 15.71
N ARG A 213 -2.57 -2.12 16.37
CA ARG A 213 -2.06 -2.61 17.67
C ARG A 213 -0.63 -3.14 17.56
N ASN A 214 -0.25 -3.71 16.43
CA ASN A 214 1.09 -4.24 16.23
C ASN A 214 2.09 -3.14 15.86
N LEU A 215 1.67 -2.09 15.15
CA LEU A 215 2.48 -0.89 14.93
C LEU A 215 2.81 -0.22 16.26
N ASP A 216 1.83 -0.06 17.15
CA ASP A 216 2.07 0.48 18.50
C ASP A 216 3.13 -0.32 19.26
N LYS A 217 3.06 -1.67 19.19
CA LYS A 217 4.08 -2.54 19.83
C LYS A 217 5.45 -2.38 19.18
N LEU A 218 5.51 -2.27 17.84
CA LEU A 218 6.74 -2.08 17.09
C LEU A 218 7.40 -0.74 17.44
N LEU A 219 6.62 0.35 17.47
CA LEU A 219 7.09 1.69 17.83
C LEU A 219 7.65 1.76 19.26
N ASN A 220 7.11 0.94 20.17
CA ASN A 220 7.62 0.80 21.53
C ASN A 220 8.82 -0.17 21.65
N ASN A 221 9.19 -0.88 20.58
CA ASN A 221 10.30 -1.83 20.57
C ASN A 221 11.55 -1.24 19.88
N VAL A 222 12.35 -0.53 20.67
CA VAL A 222 13.58 0.15 20.22
C VAL A 222 14.59 -0.82 19.60
N GLU A 223 14.66 -2.07 20.07
CA GLU A 223 15.58 -3.07 19.54
C GLU A 223 15.23 -3.44 18.10
N ILE A 224 13.95 -3.76 17.83
CA ILE A 224 13.49 -4.10 16.48
C ILE A 224 13.60 -2.88 15.56
N LEU A 225 13.22 -1.69 16.02
CA LEU A 225 13.36 -0.46 15.23
C LEU A 225 14.80 -0.20 14.80
N ASN A 226 15.77 -0.44 15.68
CA ASN A 226 17.18 -0.29 15.34
C ASN A 226 17.65 -1.37 14.35
N GLN A 227 17.12 -2.59 14.43
CA GLN A 227 17.43 -3.68 13.50
C GLN A 227 16.92 -3.38 12.08
N ILE A 228 15.68 -2.92 11.94
CA ILE A 228 15.09 -2.65 10.61
C ILE A 228 15.61 -1.35 9.95
N ARG A 229 16.29 -0.47 10.71
CA ARG A 229 16.90 0.77 10.20
C ARG A 229 18.32 0.59 9.65
N GLN A 230 19.00 -0.51 9.95
CA GLN A 230 20.40 -0.76 9.58
C GLN A 230 20.53 -1.15 8.10
#